data_AF-A0A8J3YP19-F1
#
_entry.id   AF-A0A8J3YP19-F1
#
_cell.length_a   1.000
_cell.length_b   1.000
_cell.length_c   1.000
_cell.angle_alpha   90.00
_cell.angle_beta   90.00
_cell.angle_gamma   90.00
#
_symmetry.space_group_name_H-M   'P 1'
#
loop_
_entity.id
_entity.type
_entity.pdbx_description
1 polymer ?
#
loop_
_entity_poly.entity_id
_entity_poly.type
_entity_poly.pdbx_seq_one_letter_code
_entity_poly.pdbx_strand_id
1 'polypeptide(L)'
;MRWFRRRGGGPSDLDPARQEELLREVRRFGTDGRARPADEVAALTPLLTEPDGLAVAARLVQEAAGEAFAGVRAQISAGYPVDRRNYRVLWRAAGARLRTPLFELPGRLHPYVHLTAAAGALGDHADRVSKLIAPQPVVDALVELLDLVTASWEFGGVPADPDGADLVRALIHAAGQIRAVMPDEPAPLPPGIRELMRRNNTTPVVDPAAHRVVGGINVGAEIRPAFLT
;
A
#
# COMPACT_ATOMS: atom_id res chain seq x y z
N MET A 1 42.43 4.82 22.50
CA MET A 1 41.71 5.21 21.26
C MET A 1 40.81 4.07 20.82
N ARG A 2 39.50 4.12 21.11
CA ARG A 2 38.53 3.13 20.59
C ARG A 2 37.21 3.84 20.29
N TRP A 3 37.16 4.48 19.13
CA TRP A 3 35.94 5.00 18.52
C TRP A 3 35.92 4.55 17.06
N PHE A 4 35.16 3.50 16.78
CA PHE A 4 34.54 3.25 15.48
C PHE A 4 33.36 2.29 15.72
N ARG A 5 32.26 2.82 16.30
CA ARG A 5 30.94 2.27 16.00
C ARG A 5 30.61 2.74 14.58
N ARG A 6 30.70 1.86 13.59
CA ARG A 6 30.02 2.09 12.30
C ARG A 6 28.53 2.26 12.61
N ARG A 7 28.05 3.50 12.52
CA ARG A 7 26.65 3.76 12.24
C ARG A 7 26.45 3.39 10.76
N GLY A 8 26.14 2.13 10.50
CA GLY A 8 25.51 1.74 9.24
C GLY A 8 24.02 2.07 9.35
N GLY A 9 23.46 2.68 8.31
CA GLY A 9 22.06 3.10 8.25
C GLY A 9 21.86 4.44 7.53
N GLY A 10 22.82 4.88 6.71
CA GLY A 10 22.65 6.05 5.85
C GLY A 10 22.24 5.66 4.43
N PRO A 11 21.74 6.60 3.61
CA PRO A 11 21.43 6.37 2.18
C PRO A 11 22.63 5.82 1.38
N SER A 12 23.86 6.02 1.87
CA SER A 12 25.10 5.50 1.29
C SER A 12 25.30 3.98 1.44
N ASP A 13 24.48 3.32 2.26
CA ASP A 13 24.53 1.86 2.48
C ASP A 13 23.55 1.10 1.57
N LEU A 14 22.88 1.79 0.64
CA LEU A 14 21.98 1.21 -0.34
C LEU A 14 22.76 0.77 -1.59
N ASP A 15 22.62 -0.49 -1.98
CA ASP A 15 23.25 -1.08 -3.16
C ASP A 15 22.20 -1.30 -4.28
N PRO A 16 22.22 -0.48 -5.36
CA PRO A 16 21.26 -0.62 -6.45
C PRO A 16 21.30 -1.98 -7.16
N ALA A 17 22.45 -2.63 -7.24
CA ALA A 17 22.57 -3.94 -7.88
C ALA A 17 21.90 -5.03 -7.02
N ARG A 18 22.09 -4.95 -5.69
CA ARG A 18 21.41 -5.83 -4.74
C ARG A 18 19.90 -5.61 -4.75
N GLN A 19 19.45 -4.35 -4.84
CA GLN A 19 18.03 -4.02 -4.93
C GLN A 19 17.38 -4.61 -6.19
N GLU A 20 18.06 -4.57 -7.34
CA GLU A 20 17.51 -5.13 -8.57
C GLU A 20 17.53 -6.68 -8.58
N GLU A 21 18.51 -7.31 -7.93
CA GLU A 21 18.47 -8.75 -7.66
C GLU A 21 17.30 -9.13 -6.76
N LEU A 22 17.14 -8.41 -5.64
CA LEU A 22 16.07 -8.63 -4.70
C LEU A 22 14.70 -8.39 -5.36
N LEU A 23 14.55 -7.33 -6.14
CA LEU A 23 13.30 -7.07 -6.87
C LEU A 23 12.94 -8.21 -7.83
N ARG A 24 13.93 -8.80 -8.52
CA ARG A 24 13.71 -9.98 -9.38
C ARG A 24 13.31 -11.21 -8.58
N GLU A 25 13.85 -11.39 -7.38
CA GLU A 25 13.46 -12.47 -6.47
C GLU A 25 12.02 -12.28 -5.95
N VAL A 26 11.71 -11.07 -5.46
CA VAL A 26 10.39 -10.69 -4.96
C VAL A 26 9.30 -10.87 -6.01
N ARG A 27 9.56 -10.52 -7.28
CA ARG A 27 8.59 -10.70 -8.39
C ARG A 27 8.27 -12.16 -8.75
N ARG A 28 8.94 -13.14 -8.13
CA ARG A 28 8.59 -14.57 -8.28
C ARG A 28 7.45 -14.99 -7.36
N PHE A 29 7.16 -14.22 -6.33
CA PHE A 29 5.99 -14.44 -5.49
C PHE A 29 4.71 -14.06 -6.26
N GLY A 30 3.59 -14.66 -5.91
CA GLY A 30 2.28 -14.38 -6.50
C GLY A 30 2.08 -14.89 -7.92
N THR A 31 3.02 -15.64 -8.51
CA THR A 31 2.95 -16.08 -9.92
C THR A 31 2.20 -17.38 -10.14
N ASP A 32 2.25 -18.30 -9.17
CA ASP A 32 1.82 -19.69 -9.39
C ASP A 32 0.41 -19.99 -8.86
N GLY A 33 -0.15 -19.10 -8.03
CA GLY A 33 -1.51 -19.22 -7.48
C GLY A 33 -1.77 -20.47 -6.64
N ARG A 34 -0.71 -21.21 -6.27
CA ARG A 34 -0.78 -22.49 -5.56
C ARG A 34 -0.74 -22.33 -4.04
N ALA A 35 -0.07 -21.30 -3.53
CA ALA A 35 -0.02 -20.99 -2.12
C ALA A 35 -1.11 -19.97 -1.77
N ARG A 36 -1.50 -19.91 -0.50
CA ARG A 36 -2.43 -18.88 -0.03
C ARG A 36 -1.68 -17.55 0.00
N PRO A 37 -2.30 -16.42 -0.37
CA PRO A 37 -1.63 -15.12 -0.34
C PRO A 37 -0.96 -14.82 1.01
N ALA A 38 -1.62 -15.13 2.13
CA ALA A 38 -1.07 -14.96 3.47
C ALA A 38 0.25 -15.72 3.71
N ASP A 39 0.39 -16.95 3.18
CA ASP A 39 1.61 -17.75 3.31
C ASP A 39 2.76 -17.11 2.50
N GLU A 40 2.45 -16.61 1.31
CA GLU A 40 3.43 -15.91 0.48
C GLU A 40 3.84 -14.56 1.07
N VAL A 41 2.92 -13.81 1.67
CA VAL A 41 3.23 -12.58 2.42
C VAL A 41 4.18 -12.88 3.58
N ALA A 42 3.93 -13.95 4.34
CA ALA A 42 4.78 -14.35 5.45
C ALA A 42 6.20 -14.74 5.00
N ALA A 43 6.32 -15.38 3.82
CA ALA A 43 7.61 -15.74 3.24
C ALA A 43 8.35 -14.54 2.60
N LEU A 44 7.62 -13.60 2.02
CA LEU A 44 8.17 -12.42 1.34
C LEU A 44 8.63 -11.33 2.32
N THR A 45 7.87 -11.09 3.40
CA THR A 45 8.14 -9.99 4.34
C THR A 45 9.58 -9.97 4.87
N PRO A 46 10.19 -11.09 5.32
CA PRO A 46 11.57 -11.11 5.81
C PRO A 46 12.64 -10.69 4.79
N LEU A 47 12.35 -10.84 3.48
CA LEU A 47 13.27 -10.38 2.43
C LEU A 47 13.30 -8.85 2.31
N LEU A 48 12.26 -8.17 2.81
CA LEU A 48 12.05 -6.73 2.69
C LEU A 48 12.47 -5.94 3.94
N THR A 49 12.96 -6.59 5.00
CA THR A 49 13.25 -5.93 6.29
C THR A 49 14.64 -5.30 6.39
N GLU A 50 15.58 -5.72 5.55
CA GLU A 50 16.94 -5.16 5.47
C GLU A 50 17.00 -3.84 4.66
N PRO A 51 18.06 -3.01 4.73
CA PRO A 51 18.07 -1.68 4.12
C PRO A 51 17.68 -1.67 2.63
N ASP A 52 18.29 -2.54 1.82
CA ASP A 52 17.95 -2.70 0.41
C ASP A 52 16.55 -3.27 0.22
N GLY A 53 16.11 -4.14 1.14
CA GLY A 53 14.74 -4.66 1.17
C GLY A 53 13.70 -3.58 1.41
N LEU A 54 13.97 -2.65 2.33
CA LEU A 54 13.09 -1.51 2.61
C LEU A 54 13.05 -0.54 1.44
N ALA A 55 14.19 -0.33 0.75
CA ALA A 55 14.23 0.44 -0.48
C ALA A 55 13.41 -0.23 -1.60
N VAL A 56 13.49 -1.56 -1.74
CA VAL A 56 12.66 -2.34 -2.67
C VAL A 56 11.18 -2.28 -2.30
N ALA A 57 10.82 -2.39 -1.02
CA ALA A 57 9.44 -2.28 -0.55
C ALA A 57 8.84 -0.91 -0.87
N ALA A 58 9.59 0.17 -0.61
CA ALA A 58 9.19 1.52 -0.98
C ALA A 58 9.02 1.69 -2.49
N ARG A 59 9.94 1.14 -3.28
CA ARG A 59 9.86 1.12 -4.75
C ARG A 59 8.61 0.38 -5.23
N LEU A 60 8.28 -0.78 -4.68
CA LEU A 60 7.09 -1.57 -5.04
C LEU A 60 5.80 -0.80 -4.80
N VAL A 61 5.67 -0.14 -3.64
CA VAL A 61 4.48 0.68 -3.31
C VAL A 61 4.35 1.87 -4.26
N GLN A 62 5.45 2.55 -4.56
CA GLN A 62 5.45 3.70 -5.48
C GLN A 62 5.17 3.28 -6.94
N GLU A 63 5.79 2.20 -7.41
CA GLU A 63 5.53 1.60 -8.73
C GLU A 63 4.04 1.23 -8.83
N ALA A 64 3.49 0.53 -7.84
CA ALA A 64 2.09 0.15 -7.85
C ALA A 64 1.13 1.35 -7.84
N ALA A 65 1.41 2.40 -7.07
CA ALA A 65 0.60 3.62 -7.09
C ALA A 65 0.65 4.31 -8.47
N GLY A 66 1.84 4.41 -9.07
CA GLY A 66 2.02 4.99 -10.41
C GLY A 66 1.28 4.21 -11.51
N GLU A 67 1.41 2.89 -11.48
CA GLU A 67 0.76 1.99 -12.44
C GLU A 67 -0.76 1.93 -12.24
N ALA A 68 -1.23 1.93 -10.99
CA ALA A 68 -2.64 2.01 -10.69
C ALA A 68 -3.25 3.33 -11.22
N PHE A 69 -2.54 4.45 -11.06
CA PHE A 69 -2.94 5.72 -11.64
C PHE A 69 -2.99 5.67 -13.17
N ALA A 70 -1.97 5.11 -13.81
CA ALA A 70 -1.94 4.93 -15.27
C ALA A 70 -3.11 4.06 -15.76
N GLY A 71 -3.40 2.96 -15.06
CA GLY A 71 -4.52 2.07 -15.34
C GLY A 71 -5.88 2.76 -15.22
N VAL A 72 -6.11 3.53 -14.15
CA VAL A 72 -7.34 4.33 -13.99
C VAL A 72 -7.47 5.37 -15.11
N ARG A 73 -6.37 6.06 -15.43
CA ARG A 73 -6.36 7.04 -16.52
C ARG A 73 -6.64 6.43 -17.89
N ALA A 74 -6.22 5.20 -18.14
CA ALA A 74 -6.47 4.52 -19.40
C ALA A 74 -7.94 4.13 -19.58
N GLN A 75 -8.69 3.95 -18.48
CA GLN A 75 -10.10 3.57 -18.51
C GLN A 75 -11.06 4.74 -18.75
N ILE A 76 -10.60 5.98 -18.57
CA ILE A 76 -11.44 7.17 -18.72
C ILE A 76 -11.25 7.84 -20.08
N SER A 77 -12.35 8.27 -20.70
CA SER A 77 -12.30 9.17 -21.86
C SER A 77 -11.96 10.59 -21.42
N ALA A 78 -11.54 11.45 -22.36
CA ALA A 78 -11.39 12.88 -22.13
C ALA A 78 -12.70 13.45 -21.53
N GLY A 79 -12.66 13.90 -20.28
CA GLY A 79 -13.84 14.47 -19.59
C GLY A 79 -13.96 14.16 -18.09
N TYR A 80 -13.30 13.11 -17.59
CA TYR A 80 -13.25 12.84 -16.15
C TYR A 80 -11.90 13.32 -15.56
N PRO A 81 -11.89 14.28 -14.63
CA PRO A 81 -10.65 14.63 -13.93
C PRO A 81 -10.23 13.48 -13.01
N VAL A 82 -8.96 13.05 -13.11
CA VAL A 82 -8.36 12.09 -12.19
C VAL A 82 -7.42 12.85 -11.27
N ASP A 83 -7.73 12.83 -9.98
CA ASP A 83 -6.88 13.38 -8.92
C ASP A 83 -6.32 12.22 -8.10
N ARG A 84 -4.98 12.05 -8.11
CA ARG A 84 -4.27 11.02 -7.34
C ARG A 84 -4.49 11.17 -5.83
N ARG A 85 -4.85 12.37 -5.36
CA ARG A 85 -5.13 12.65 -3.94
C ARG A 85 -6.59 12.39 -3.57
N ASN A 86 -7.46 12.06 -4.53
CA ASN A 86 -8.89 11.91 -4.30
C ASN A 86 -9.59 11.09 -5.40
N TYR A 87 -9.34 9.78 -5.41
CA TYR A 87 -10.00 8.85 -6.32
C TYR A 87 -11.51 8.76 -6.09
N ARG A 88 -11.98 9.04 -4.89
CA ARG A 88 -13.40 8.95 -4.52
C ARG A 88 -14.30 9.85 -5.37
N VAL A 89 -13.82 11.01 -5.81
CA VAL A 89 -14.58 11.88 -6.74
C VAL A 89 -14.81 11.17 -8.07
N LEU A 90 -13.75 10.60 -8.63
CA LEU A 90 -13.83 9.86 -9.89
C LEU A 90 -14.74 8.63 -9.76
N TRP A 91 -14.53 7.82 -8.72
CA TRP A 91 -15.29 6.58 -8.51
C TRP A 91 -16.78 6.83 -8.25
N ARG A 92 -17.17 7.95 -7.63
CA ARG A 92 -18.59 8.34 -7.54
C ARG A 92 -19.20 8.66 -8.90
N ALA A 93 -18.43 9.29 -9.78
CA ALA A 93 -18.92 9.72 -11.09
C ALA A 93 -18.98 8.57 -12.09
N ALA A 94 -17.96 7.71 -12.11
CA ALA A 94 -17.86 6.60 -13.06
C ALA A 94 -18.40 5.28 -12.50
N GLY A 95 -18.35 5.08 -11.18
CA GLY A 95 -18.89 3.91 -10.48
C GLY A 95 -18.33 2.58 -11.01
N ALA A 96 -19.23 1.62 -11.19
CA ALA A 96 -18.95 0.29 -11.74
C ALA A 96 -18.45 0.27 -13.19
N ARG A 97 -18.36 1.43 -13.88
CA ARG A 97 -17.71 1.51 -15.19
C ARG A 97 -16.19 1.40 -15.09
N LEU A 98 -15.62 1.65 -13.92
CA LEU A 98 -14.21 1.47 -13.64
C LEU A 98 -13.95 0.06 -13.12
N ARG A 99 -12.87 -0.55 -13.60
CA ARG A 99 -12.26 -1.76 -13.05
C ARG A 99 -11.14 -1.35 -12.10
N THR A 100 -10.97 -2.10 -11.01
CA THR A 100 -9.83 -1.89 -10.11
C THR A 100 -8.52 -2.19 -10.84
N PRO A 101 -7.55 -1.25 -10.88
CA PRO A 101 -6.31 -1.45 -11.62
C PRO A 101 -5.30 -2.33 -10.86
N LEU A 102 -5.56 -2.66 -9.59
CA LEU A 102 -4.59 -3.31 -8.71
C LEU A 102 -4.20 -4.73 -9.14
N PHE A 103 -5.07 -5.41 -9.89
CA PHE A 103 -4.79 -6.73 -10.46
C PHE A 103 -4.29 -6.68 -11.91
N GLU A 104 -4.25 -5.49 -12.50
CA GLU A 104 -3.73 -5.25 -13.85
C GLU A 104 -2.32 -4.63 -13.82
N LEU A 105 -1.66 -4.63 -12.65
CA LEU A 105 -0.34 -4.03 -12.46
C LEU A 105 0.72 -4.76 -13.32
N PRO A 106 1.54 -4.03 -14.10
CA PRO A 106 2.61 -4.64 -14.88
C PRO A 106 3.69 -5.26 -13.98
N GLY A 107 4.47 -6.18 -14.56
CA GLY A 107 5.54 -6.87 -13.83
C GLY A 107 5.08 -8.02 -12.94
N ARG A 108 3.82 -8.50 -13.11
CA ARG A 108 3.22 -9.64 -12.37
C ARG A 108 3.11 -9.40 -10.86
N LEU A 109 2.96 -8.15 -10.44
CA LEU A 109 2.75 -7.83 -9.03
C LEU A 109 1.34 -8.28 -8.62
N HIS A 110 1.27 -9.37 -7.84
CA HIS A 110 0.06 -9.73 -7.12
C HIS A 110 -0.17 -8.72 -5.99
N PRO A 111 -1.24 -7.91 -6.02
CA PRO A 111 -1.42 -6.79 -5.09
C PRO A 111 -1.47 -7.26 -3.63
N TYR A 112 -2.20 -8.34 -3.33
CA TYR A 112 -2.34 -8.85 -1.96
C TYR A 112 -1.08 -9.51 -1.40
N VAL A 113 -0.13 -9.90 -2.25
CA VAL A 113 1.13 -10.51 -1.77
C VAL A 113 2.19 -9.43 -1.64
N HIS A 114 2.48 -8.74 -2.74
CA HIS A 114 3.58 -7.80 -2.79
C HIS A 114 3.30 -6.53 -1.98
N LEU A 115 2.09 -5.96 -2.09
CA LEU A 115 1.79 -4.69 -1.41
C LEU A 115 1.56 -4.90 0.08
N THR A 116 0.93 -6.00 0.48
CA THR A 116 0.75 -6.34 1.89
C THR A 116 2.10 -6.59 2.56
N ALA A 117 3.00 -7.37 1.95
CA ALA A 117 4.33 -7.61 2.48
C ALA A 117 5.20 -6.34 2.51
N ALA A 118 5.18 -5.54 1.44
CA ALA A 118 5.90 -4.28 1.38
C ALA A 118 5.40 -3.28 2.43
N ALA A 119 4.09 -3.09 2.54
CA ALA A 119 3.51 -2.20 3.55
C ALA A 119 3.82 -2.70 4.97
N GLY A 120 3.71 -4.00 5.23
CA GLY A 120 4.10 -4.59 6.52
C GLY A 120 5.54 -4.28 6.89
N ALA A 121 6.49 -4.61 6.01
CA ALA A 121 7.92 -4.33 6.24
C ALA A 121 8.21 -2.84 6.44
N LEU A 122 7.57 -1.97 5.67
CA LEU A 122 7.70 -0.52 5.79
C LEU A 122 7.17 0.01 7.13
N GLY A 123 6.02 -0.48 7.59
CA GLY A 123 5.42 -0.09 8.86
C GLY A 123 6.21 -0.56 10.06
N ASP A 124 6.61 -1.83 10.07
CA ASP A 124 7.36 -2.44 11.18
C ASP A 124 8.79 -1.90 11.33
N HIS A 125 9.30 -1.25 10.27
CA HIS A 125 10.62 -0.62 10.24
C HIS A 125 10.59 0.86 9.89
N ALA A 126 9.49 1.56 10.23
CA ALA A 126 9.29 2.98 9.94
C ALA A 126 10.47 3.88 10.36
N ASP A 127 11.06 3.62 11.53
CA ASP A 127 12.24 4.33 12.04
C ASP A 127 13.49 4.19 11.14
N ARG A 128 13.64 3.05 10.46
CA ARG A 128 14.73 2.83 9.50
C ARG A 128 14.38 3.46 8.16
N VAL A 129 13.12 3.34 7.75
CA VAL A 129 12.59 3.98 6.54
C VAL A 129 12.88 5.48 6.54
N SER A 130 12.55 6.21 7.61
CA SER A 130 12.77 7.66 7.69
C SER A 130 14.25 8.09 7.62
N LYS A 131 15.18 7.17 7.90
CA LYS A 131 16.63 7.42 7.85
C LYS A 131 17.26 7.03 6.51
N LEU A 132 16.70 6.04 5.83
CA LEU A 132 17.28 5.42 4.63
C LEU A 132 16.72 6.02 3.33
N ILE A 133 15.44 6.38 3.32
CA ILE A 133 14.73 6.83 2.12
C ILE A 133 13.88 8.07 2.43
N ALA A 134 13.50 8.83 1.39
CA ALA A 134 12.59 9.95 1.56
C ALA A 134 11.19 9.42 1.97
N PRO A 135 10.67 9.76 3.17
CA PRO A 135 9.46 9.12 3.69
C PRO A 135 8.17 9.67 3.06
N GLN A 136 8.11 10.96 2.69
CA GLN A 136 6.88 11.58 2.18
C GLN A 136 6.36 10.91 0.88
N PRO A 137 7.18 10.61 -0.15
CA PRO A 137 6.71 9.89 -1.34
C PRO A 137 6.15 8.50 -1.05
N VAL A 138 6.69 7.81 -0.02
CA VAL A 138 6.19 6.50 0.41
C VAL A 138 4.81 6.65 1.05
N VAL A 139 4.66 7.61 1.97
CA VAL A 139 3.38 7.92 2.60
C VAL A 139 2.33 8.29 1.56
N ASP A 140 2.68 9.17 0.61
CA ASP A 140 1.77 9.59 -0.46
C ASP A 140 1.27 8.39 -1.28
N ALA A 141 2.16 7.46 -1.64
CA ALA A 141 1.79 6.26 -2.38
C ALA A 141 0.92 5.28 -1.54
N LEU A 142 1.23 5.11 -0.26
CA LEU A 142 0.43 4.27 0.66
C LEU A 142 -1.00 4.81 0.80
N VAL A 143 -1.16 6.12 1.02
CA VAL A 143 -2.49 6.74 1.17
C VAL A 143 -3.24 6.82 -0.16
N GLU A 144 -2.53 6.95 -1.28
CA GLU A 144 -3.11 6.88 -2.63
C GLU A 144 -3.72 5.49 -2.89
N LEU A 145 -2.96 4.43 -2.63
CA LEU A 145 -3.44 3.04 -2.77
C LEU A 145 -4.60 2.76 -1.82
N LEU A 146 -4.54 3.24 -0.58
CA LEU A 146 -5.63 3.10 0.39
C LEU A 146 -6.93 3.76 -0.10
N ASP A 147 -6.86 5.00 -0.61
CA ASP A 147 -8.03 5.70 -1.15
C ASP A 147 -8.58 4.95 -2.38
N LEU A 148 -7.70 4.48 -3.26
CA LEU A 148 -8.07 3.73 -4.45
C LEU A 148 -8.80 2.41 -4.12
N VAL A 149 -8.23 1.57 -3.26
CA VAL A 149 -8.82 0.29 -2.84
C VAL A 149 -10.22 0.54 -2.27
N THR A 150 -10.31 1.45 -1.30
CA THR A 150 -11.55 1.68 -0.55
C THR A 150 -12.61 2.40 -1.37
N ALA A 151 -12.23 3.26 -2.33
CA ALA A 151 -13.15 3.84 -3.30
C ALA A 151 -13.74 2.78 -4.24
N SER A 152 -12.93 1.79 -4.66
CA SER A 152 -13.40 0.69 -5.51
C SER A 152 -14.42 -0.19 -4.77
N TRP A 153 -14.26 -0.38 -3.46
CA TRP A 153 -15.24 -1.10 -2.65
C TRP A 153 -16.56 -0.36 -2.51
N GLU A 154 -16.49 0.95 -2.24
CA GLU A 154 -17.69 1.73 -1.93
C GLU A 154 -18.51 2.07 -3.18
N PHE A 155 -17.86 2.40 -4.28
CA PHE A 155 -18.52 2.93 -5.47
C PHE A 155 -18.32 2.05 -6.72
N GLY A 156 -17.28 1.22 -6.73
CA GLY A 156 -16.97 0.33 -7.86
C GLY A 156 -17.69 -1.00 -7.82
N GLY A 157 -18.34 -1.36 -6.71
CA GLY A 157 -18.98 -2.66 -6.52
C GLY A 157 -17.98 -3.82 -6.38
N VAL A 158 -16.71 -3.52 -6.11
CA VAL A 158 -15.69 -4.53 -5.83
C VAL A 158 -15.89 -5.05 -4.40
N PRO A 159 -16.19 -6.34 -4.17
CA PRO A 159 -16.35 -6.85 -2.82
C PRO A 159 -15.02 -6.76 -2.06
N ALA A 160 -15.08 -6.41 -0.78
CA ALA A 160 -13.94 -6.58 0.10
C ALA A 160 -13.79 -8.07 0.44
N ASP A 161 -12.66 -8.67 0.09
CA ASP A 161 -12.28 -10.02 0.48
C ASP A 161 -11.29 -9.98 1.67
N PRO A 162 -10.97 -11.12 2.32
CA PRO A 162 -10.05 -11.14 3.46
C PRO A 162 -8.67 -10.56 3.14
N ASP A 163 -8.09 -10.93 1.99
CA ASP A 163 -6.75 -10.47 1.60
C ASP A 163 -6.72 -8.95 1.32
N GLY A 164 -7.79 -8.40 0.75
CA GLY A 164 -7.98 -6.97 0.55
C GLY A 164 -8.17 -6.22 1.87
N ALA A 165 -8.85 -6.82 2.85
CA ALA A 165 -8.95 -6.26 4.20
C ALA A 165 -7.58 -6.22 4.89
N ASP A 166 -6.77 -7.26 4.73
CA ASP A 166 -5.40 -7.31 5.25
C ASP A 166 -4.49 -6.28 4.57
N LEU A 167 -4.58 -6.13 3.24
CA LEU A 167 -3.90 -5.06 2.51
C LEU A 167 -4.25 -3.68 3.06
N VAL A 168 -5.54 -3.38 3.26
CA VAL A 168 -5.98 -2.10 3.82
C VAL A 168 -5.41 -1.86 5.22
N ARG A 169 -5.41 -2.87 6.10
CA ARG A 169 -4.80 -2.77 7.43
C ARG A 169 -3.30 -2.49 7.33
N ALA A 170 -2.58 -3.19 6.47
CA ALA A 170 -1.15 -3.00 6.26
C ALA A 170 -0.83 -1.58 5.74
N LEU A 171 -1.61 -1.07 4.77
CA LEU A 171 -1.45 0.29 4.25
C LEU A 171 -1.68 1.36 5.34
N ILE A 172 -2.71 1.19 6.17
CA ILE A 172 -3.01 2.11 7.28
C ILE A 172 -1.88 2.10 8.31
N HIS A 173 -1.46 0.90 8.74
CA HIS A 173 -0.37 0.73 9.70
C HIS A 173 0.92 1.38 9.19
N ALA A 174 1.33 1.05 7.96
CA ALA A 174 2.55 1.60 7.37
C ALA A 174 2.53 3.12 7.25
N ALA A 175 1.44 3.69 6.74
CA ALA A 175 1.30 5.13 6.59
C ALA A 175 1.28 5.85 7.95
N GLY A 176 0.63 5.28 8.97
CA GLY A 176 0.62 5.82 10.32
C GLY A 176 2.00 5.80 10.97
N GLN A 177 2.66 4.64 10.97
CA GLN A 177 3.98 4.47 11.58
C GLN A 177 5.05 5.35 10.93
N ILE A 178 5.10 5.40 9.59
CA ILE A 178 6.08 6.25 8.89
C ILE A 178 5.83 7.73 9.22
N ARG A 179 4.58 8.19 9.17
CA ARG A 179 4.25 9.59 9.50
C ARG A 179 4.62 9.95 10.95
N ALA A 180 4.44 9.03 11.89
CA ALA A 180 4.76 9.28 13.31
C ALA A 180 6.25 9.49 13.58
N VAL A 181 7.14 8.98 12.72
CA VAL A 181 8.60 9.09 12.88
C VAL A 181 9.24 10.06 11.89
N MET A 182 8.44 10.80 11.11
CA MET A 182 8.94 11.82 10.20
C MET A 182 9.52 13.01 10.98
N PRO A 183 10.68 13.55 10.57
CA PRO A 183 11.33 14.65 11.28
C PRO A 183 10.60 15.99 11.13
N ASP A 184 9.90 16.18 10.00
CA ASP A 184 9.13 17.37 9.68
C ASP A 184 7.64 17.10 9.82
N GLU A 185 6.86 18.17 10.03
CA GLU A 185 5.40 18.09 10.05
C GLU A 185 4.89 17.46 8.74
N PRO A 186 4.23 16.28 8.79
CA PRO A 186 3.79 15.60 7.58
C PRO A 186 2.74 16.43 6.84
N ALA A 187 2.74 16.34 5.51
CA ALA A 187 1.73 17.02 4.71
C ALA A 187 0.30 16.65 5.16
N PRO A 188 -0.68 17.58 5.05
CA PRO A 188 -2.05 17.30 5.42
C PRO A 188 -2.62 16.09 4.66
N LEU A 189 -3.38 15.26 5.38
CA LEU A 189 -4.03 14.09 4.81
C LEU A 189 -4.90 14.46 3.59
N PRO A 190 -4.85 13.67 2.50
CA PRO A 190 -5.67 13.89 1.32
C PRO A 190 -7.18 13.95 1.65
N PRO A 191 -7.99 14.69 0.87
CA PRO A 191 -9.43 14.82 1.12
C PRO A 191 -10.16 13.48 1.23
N GLY A 192 -9.79 12.48 0.41
CA GLY A 192 -10.39 11.14 0.43
C GLY A 192 -10.17 10.43 1.77
N ILE A 193 -8.93 10.46 2.29
CA ILE A 193 -8.60 9.89 3.61
C ILE A 193 -9.32 10.61 4.74
N ARG A 194 -9.35 11.95 4.72
CA ARG A 194 -10.10 12.74 5.72
C ARG A 194 -11.60 12.44 5.67
N GLU A 195 -12.13 12.08 4.51
CA GLU A 195 -13.52 11.66 4.38
C GLU A 195 -13.75 10.28 5.01
N LEU A 196 -12.85 9.31 4.78
CA LEU A 196 -12.89 8.00 5.40
C LEU A 196 -12.82 8.10 6.94
N MET A 197 -11.96 8.96 7.48
CA MET A 197 -11.85 9.19 8.94
C MET A 197 -13.16 9.64 9.59
N ARG A 198 -13.99 10.40 8.85
CA ARG A 198 -15.27 10.94 9.33
C ARG A 198 -16.38 9.90 9.30
N ARG A 199 -16.16 8.75 8.64
CA ARG A 199 -17.16 7.69 8.50
C ARG A 199 -17.01 6.66 9.62
N ASN A 200 -18.12 5.97 9.90
CA ASN A 200 -18.18 4.90 10.89
C ASN A 200 -18.93 3.67 10.37
N ASN A 201 -18.97 3.49 9.04
CA ASN A 201 -19.57 2.33 8.41
C ASN A 201 -18.60 1.14 8.44
N THR A 202 -19.16 -0.06 8.57
CA THR A 202 -18.42 -1.31 8.45
C THR A 202 -18.68 -1.89 7.06
N THR A 203 -17.62 -2.10 6.29
CA THR A 203 -17.68 -2.81 5.00
C THR A 203 -17.68 -4.31 5.29
N PRO A 204 -18.65 -5.09 4.79
CA PRO A 204 -18.65 -6.54 4.96
C PRO A 204 -17.49 -7.16 4.18
N VAL A 205 -16.78 -8.08 4.82
CA VAL A 205 -15.72 -8.88 4.18
C VAL A 205 -16.33 -10.21 3.74
N VAL A 206 -16.27 -10.48 2.45
CA VAL A 206 -16.90 -11.63 1.79
C VAL A 206 -15.82 -12.62 1.37
N ASP A 207 -15.95 -13.87 1.80
CA ASP A 207 -15.12 -14.96 1.30
C ASP A 207 -15.58 -15.32 -0.12
N PRO A 208 -14.73 -15.15 -1.15
CA PRO A 208 -15.11 -15.41 -2.53
C PRO A 208 -15.34 -16.90 -2.81
N ALA A 209 -14.70 -17.81 -2.07
CA ALA A 209 -14.86 -19.26 -2.26
C ALA A 209 -16.15 -19.78 -1.60
N ALA A 210 -16.52 -19.21 -0.45
CA ALA A 210 -17.72 -19.61 0.29
C ALA A 210 -18.96 -18.73 0.01
N HIS A 211 -18.81 -17.66 -0.78
CA HIS A 211 -19.84 -16.67 -1.09
C HIS A 211 -20.63 -16.17 0.14
N ARG A 212 -19.92 -15.96 1.26
CA ARG A 212 -20.53 -15.56 2.54
C ARG A 212 -19.71 -14.48 3.23
N VAL A 213 -20.39 -13.67 4.05
CA VAL A 213 -19.72 -12.71 4.92
C VAL A 213 -18.95 -13.46 6.01
N VAL A 214 -17.65 -13.21 6.11
CA VAL A 214 -16.75 -13.81 7.11
C VAL A 214 -16.25 -12.80 8.14
N GLY A 215 -16.55 -11.51 7.95
CA GLY A 215 -16.20 -10.45 8.88
C GLY A 215 -16.61 -9.07 8.39
N GLY A 216 -15.99 -8.04 8.96
CA GLY A 216 -16.19 -6.66 8.54
C GLY A 216 -14.99 -5.80 8.88
N ILE A 217 -14.78 -4.74 8.10
CA ILE A 217 -13.74 -3.74 8.33
C ILE A 217 -14.36 -2.34 8.42
N ASN A 218 -14.08 -1.63 9.52
CA ASN A 218 -14.44 -0.22 9.67
C ASN A 218 -13.19 0.63 9.42
N VAL A 219 -12.96 0.94 8.14
CA VAL A 219 -11.77 1.67 7.69
C VAL A 219 -11.59 3.01 8.43
N GLY A 220 -12.68 3.75 8.65
CA GLY A 220 -12.63 5.01 9.41
C GLY A 220 -12.15 4.82 10.85
N ALA A 221 -12.58 3.74 11.51
CA ALA A 221 -12.15 3.40 12.87
C ALA A 221 -10.69 2.93 12.94
N GLU A 222 -10.16 2.30 11.89
CA GLU A 222 -8.76 1.89 11.79
C GLU A 222 -7.83 3.09 11.48
N ILE A 223 -8.26 4.00 10.61
CA ILE A 223 -7.48 5.19 10.19
C ILE A 223 -7.35 6.20 11.35
N ARG A 224 -8.40 6.44 12.14
CA ARG A 224 -8.39 7.44 13.22
C ARG A 224 -7.21 7.27 14.20
N PRO A 225 -7.01 6.11 14.86
CA PRO A 225 -5.89 5.93 15.78
C PRO A 225 -4.53 5.94 15.06
N ALA A 226 -4.47 5.59 13.77
CA ALA A 226 -3.20 5.57 13.02
C ALA A 226 -2.68 6.96 12.62
N PHE A 227 -3.54 7.98 12.56
CA PHE A 227 -3.16 9.30 12.05
C PHE A 227 -3.50 10.50 12.95
N LEU A 228 -4.08 10.26 14.12
CA LEU A 228 -4.40 11.30 15.12
C LEU A 228 -3.52 11.23 16.38
N THR A 229 -2.51 10.37 16.37
CA THR A 229 -1.42 10.32 17.37
C THR A 229 -0.43 11.45 17.12
#